data_AF-A0A821SSJ1-F1
#
_entry.id   AF-A0A821SSJ1-F1
#
_cell.length_a   1.000
_cell.length_b   1.000
_cell.length_c   1.000
_cell.angle_alpha   90.00
_cell.angle_beta   90.00
_cell.angle_gamma   90.00
#
_symmetry.space_group_name_H-M   'P 1'
#
loop_
_entity.id
_entity.type
_entity.pdbx_description
1 polymer ?
#
loop_
_entity_poly.entity_id
_entity_poly.type
_entity_poly.pdbx_seq_one_letter_code
_entity_poly.pdbx_strand_id
1 'polypeptide(L)'
;MTVLNAIIQHNIETEIQAVYAIQYFINKLEHPPKLTLLLFDIFYDEECVSENAFFFQWLKHPDQSDIEGHAIIEMSTKDFFFVG
;
A
#
# COMPACT_ATOMS: atom_id res chain seq x y z
N MET A 1 -16.03 -7.73 -9.90
CA MET A 1 -15.03 -6.96 -10.67
C MET A 1 -15.19 -5.48 -10.38
N THR A 2 -14.37 -4.97 -9.47
CA THR A 2 -14.24 -3.55 -9.17
C THR A 2 -13.33 -2.88 -10.21
N VAL A 3 -13.45 -1.56 -10.40
CA VAL A 3 -12.59 -0.80 -11.33
C VAL A 3 -11.12 -0.94 -10.97
N LEU A 4 -10.80 -1.05 -9.68
CA LEU A 4 -9.46 -1.32 -9.16
C LEU A 4 -8.88 -2.64 -9.70
N ASN A 5 -9.64 -3.72 -9.60
CA ASN A 5 -9.23 -5.02 -10.15
C ASN A 5 -9.04 -4.99 -11.67
N ALA A 6 -9.84 -4.20 -12.40
CA ALA A 6 -9.68 -4.03 -13.84
C ALA A 6 -8.41 -3.24 -14.25
N ILE A 7 -7.91 -2.37 -13.36
CA ILE A 7 -6.71 -1.54 -13.57
C ILE A 7 -5.45 -2.27 -13.10
N ILE A 8 -5.49 -2.94 -11.95
CA ILE A 8 -4.32 -3.57 -11.33
C ILE A 8 -3.98 -4.90 -12.00
N GLN A 9 -4.98 -5.67 -12.46
CA GLN A 9 -4.79 -6.89 -13.27
C GLN A 9 -3.76 -7.90 -12.71
N HIS A 10 -3.48 -7.87 -11.41
CA HIS A 10 -2.41 -8.63 -10.75
C HIS A 10 -1.01 -8.45 -11.38
N ASN A 11 -0.72 -7.27 -11.94
CA ASN A 11 0.63 -6.93 -12.38
C ASN A 11 1.37 -6.23 -11.23
N ILE A 12 2.53 -6.78 -10.87
CA ILE A 12 3.40 -6.31 -9.78
C ILE A 12 3.70 -4.81 -9.90
N GLU A 13 3.93 -4.29 -11.11
CA GLU A 13 4.21 -2.85 -11.31
C GLU A 13 3.01 -1.98 -10.95
N THR A 14 1.79 -2.39 -11.33
CA THR A 14 0.56 -1.66 -11.03
C THR A 14 0.11 -1.83 -9.59
N GLU A 15 0.39 -2.97 -8.96
CA GLU A 15 0.20 -3.19 -7.52
C GLU A 15 1.05 -2.20 -6.72
N ILE A 16 2.32 -2.01 -7.10
CA ILE A 16 3.23 -1.06 -6.45
C ILE A 16 2.79 0.39 -6.68
N GLN A 17 2.33 0.73 -7.89
CA GLN A 17 1.76 2.05 -8.17
C GLN A 17 0.52 2.34 -7.32
N ALA A 18 -0.31 1.32 -7.05
CA ALA A 18 -1.46 1.46 -6.17
C ALA A 18 -1.03 1.78 -4.73
N VAL A 19 0.04 1.14 -4.24
CA VAL A 19 0.62 1.43 -2.92
C VAL A 19 1.19 2.85 -2.86
N TYR A 20 1.92 3.28 -3.88
CA TYR A 20 2.42 4.66 -3.95
C TYR A 20 1.28 5.68 -4.01
N ALA A 21 0.17 5.36 -4.68
CA ALA A 21 -1.01 6.22 -4.69
C ALA A 21 -1.65 6.31 -3.29
N ILE A 22 -1.71 5.21 -2.53
CA ILE A 22 -2.15 5.21 -1.13
C ILE A 22 -1.22 6.07 -0.27
N GLN A 23 0.10 5.90 -0.42
CA GLN A 23 1.11 6.70 0.28
C GLN A 23 0.94 8.19 0.05
N TYR A 24 0.87 8.61 -1.22
CA TYR A 24 0.65 9.99 -1.59
C TYR A 24 -0.69 10.52 -1.06
N PHE A 25 -1.75 9.72 -1.11
CA PHE A 25 -3.07 10.09 -0.63
C PHE A 25 -3.12 10.27 0.90
N ILE A 26 -2.49 9.37 1.66
CA ILE A 26 -2.38 9.47 3.12
C ILE A 26 -1.54 10.68 3.53
N ASN A 27 -0.44 10.95 2.82
CA ASN A 27 0.39 12.13 3.03
C ASN A 27 -0.37 13.43 2.75
N LYS A 28 -1.13 13.48 1.65
CA LYS A 28 -2.04 14.59 1.31
C LYS A 28 -3.12 14.85 2.36
N LEU A 29 -3.52 13.83 3.11
CA LEU A 29 -4.53 13.91 4.16
C LEU A 29 -3.95 14.16 5.56
N GLU A 30 -2.65 14.43 5.66
CA GLU A 30 -1.93 14.66 6.92
C GLU A 30 -2.04 13.46 7.88
N HIS A 31 -1.96 12.24 7.33
CA HIS A 31 -1.84 10.99 8.09
C HIS A 31 -3.00 10.71 9.05
N PRO A 32 -4.24 10.60 8.53
CA PRO A 32 -5.40 10.31 9.36
C PRO A 32 -5.24 8.91 10.01
N PRO A 33 -5.34 8.82 11.35
CA PRO A 33 -5.14 7.56 12.05
C PRO A 33 -6.19 6.53 11.59
N LYS A 34 -5.76 5.28 11.38
CA LYS A 34 -6.56 4.13 10.92
C LYS A 34 -7.00 4.11 9.46
N LEU A 35 -6.90 5.22 8.71
CA LEU A 35 -7.27 5.21 7.29
C LEU A 35 -6.32 4.34 6.47
N THR A 36 -5.03 4.37 6.79
CA THR A 36 -4.01 3.52 6.15
C THR A 36 -4.36 2.05 6.29
N LEU A 37 -4.64 1.59 7.52
CA LEU A 37 -5.05 0.21 7.78
C LEU A 37 -6.34 -0.16 7.04
N LEU A 38 -7.37 0.69 7.10
CA LEU A 38 -8.63 0.44 6.41
C LEU A 38 -8.45 0.32 4.88
N LEU A 39 -7.60 1.14 4.27
CA LEU A 39 -7.29 1.04 2.85
C LEU A 39 -6.54 -0.25 2.55
N PHE A 40 -5.59 -0.66 3.40
CA PHE A 40 -4.90 -1.94 3.23
C PHE A 40 -5.84 -3.13 3.35
N ASP A 41 -6.72 -3.15 4.35
CA ASP A 41 -7.73 -4.21 4.53
C ASP A 41 -8.59 -4.36 3.27
N ILE A 42 -9.07 -3.25 2.71
CA ILE A 42 -9.90 -3.26 1.48
C ILE A 42 -9.10 -3.76 0.28
N PHE A 43 -7.85 -3.32 0.11
CA PHE A 43 -7.03 -3.71 -1.04
C PHE A 43 -6.56 -5.16 -0.94
N TYR A 44 -6.40 -5.69 0.27
CA TYR A 44 -6.09 -7.10 0.51
C TYR A 44 -7.31 -7.99 0.29
N ASP A 45 -8.48 -7.62 0.83
CA ASP A 45 -9.75 -8.34 0.65
C ASP A 45 -10.20 -8.41 -0.83
N GLU A 46 -9.91 -7.36 -1.60
CA GLU A 46 -10.23 -7.30 -3.04
C GLU A 46 -9.15 -7.95 -3.92
N GLU A 47 -8.15 -8.63 -3.35
CA GLU A 47 -7.02 -9.26 -4.04
C GLU A 47 -6.23 -8.28 -4.95
N CYS A 48 -6.29 -6.99 -4.63
CA CYS A 48 -5.70 -5.93 -5.44
C CYS A 48 -4.19 -5.77 -5.21
N VAL A 49 -3.66 -6.18 -4.06
CA VAL A 49 -2.22 -6.09 -3.76
C VAL A 49 -1.75 -7.41 -3.15
N SER A 50 -0.74 -8.01 -3.76
CA SER A 50 -0.13 -9.24 -3.22
C SER A 50 0.89 -8.91 -2.12
N GLU A 51 1.00 -9.80 -1.13
CA GLU A 51 2.07 -9.75 -0.12
C GLU A 51 3.46 -9.67 -0.74
N ASN A 52 3.65 -10.36 -1.87
CA ASN A 52 4.94 -10.38 -2.57
C ASN A 52 5.28 -9.03 -3.20
N ALA A 53 4.35 -8.37 -3.91
CA ALA A 53 4.60 -7.05 -4.49
C ALA A 53 4.83 -5.99 -3.40
N PHE A 54 4.03 -6.09 -2.32
CA PHE A 54 4.09 -5.20 -1.17
C PHE A 54 5.43 -5.32 -0.40
N PHE A 55 5.82 -6.53 0.00
CA PHE A 55 7.05 -6.77 0.78
C PHE A 55 8.32 -6.72 -0.05
N PHE A 56 8.34 -7.32 -1.23
CA PHE A 56 9.61 -7.52 -1.94
C PHE A 56 10.06 -6.31 -2.73
N GLN A 57 9.15 -5.52 -3.29
CA GLN A 57 9.55 -4.42 -4.17
C GLN A 57 9.33 -3.06 -3.53
N TRP A 58 8.16 -2.78 -2.96
CA TRP A 58 7.89 -1.46 -2.36
C TRP A 58 8.74 -1.21 -1.10
N LEU A 59 8.82 -2.19 -0.19
CA LEU A 59 9.60 -2.08 1.06
C LEU A 59 11.13 -2.06 0.82
N LYS A 60 11.61 -2.72 -0.25
CA LYS A 60 13.05 -2.75 -0.60
C LYS A 60 13.51 -1.56 -1.43
N HIS A 61 12.61 -0.92 -2.17
CA HIS A 61 12.91 0.23 -3.01
C HIS A 61 11.98 1.40 -2.68
N PRO A 62 12.12 2.02 -1.50
CA PRO A 62 11.35 3.22 -1.17
C PRO A 62 11.68 4.35 -2.13
N ASP A 63 10.64 4.98 -2.67
CA ASP A 63 10.80 6.24 -3.39
C ASP A 63 11.28 7.33 -2.41
N GLN A 64 12.39 8.00 -2.75
CA GLN A 64 12.97 9.07 -1.92
C GLN A 64 12.11 10.33 -1.89
N SER A 65 11.09 10.43 -2.75
CA SER A 65 10.21 11.59 -2.85
C SER A 65 9.22 11.73 -1.68
N ASP A 66 8.86 10.63 -1.00
CA ASP A 66 7.86 10.62 0.08
C ASP A 66 8.29 9.70 1.24
N ILE A 67 9.38 10.05 1.90
CA ILE A 67 9.96 9.28 3.02
C ILE A 67 9.00 9.23 4.23
N GLU A 68 8.24 10.30 4.46
CA GLU A 68 7.32 10.42 5.60
C GLU A 68 6.09 9.53 5.44
N GLY A 69 5.43 9.57 4.27
CA GLY A 69 4.34 8.65 3.95
C GLY A 69 4.80 7.19 3.95
N HIS A 70 6.02 6.91 3.49
CA HIS A 70 6.60 5.56 3.50
C HIS A 70 6.73 5.04 4.93
N ALA A 71 7.34 5.81 5.84
CA ALA A 71 7.55 5.40 7.23
C ALA A 71 6.23 5.17 7.97
N ILE A 72 5.20 5.97 7.69
CA ILE A 72 3.89 5.84 8.33
C ILE A 72 3.13 4.62 7.84
N ILE A 73 3.20 4.32 6.54
CA ILE A 73 2.66 3.07 5.99
C ILE A 73 3.41 1.88 6.60
N GLU A 74 4.75 1.86 6.54
CA GLU A 74 5.57 0.78 7.09
C GLU A 74 5.25 0.50 8.57
N MET A 75 5.12 1.55 9.38
CA MET A 75 4.77 1.44 10.80
C MET A 75 3.35 0.89 10.99
N SER A 76 2.38 1.34 10.18
CA SER A 76 0.98 0.92 10.30
C SER A 76 0.76 -0.51 9.80
N THR A 77 1.52 -0.95 8.81
CA THR A 77 1.40 -2.28 8.20
C THR A 77 2.32 -3.31 8.84
N LYS A 78 3.29 -2.89 9.67
CA LYS A 78 4.17 -3.81 10.40
C LYS A 78 3.38 -4.84 11.20
N ASP A 79 2.40 -4.41 11.99
CA ASP A 79 1.59 -5.33 12.79
C ASP A 79 0.70 -6.24 11.93
N PHE A 80 0.29 -5.77 10.75
CA PHE A 80 -0.56 -6.53 9.84
C PHE A 80 0.21 -7.68 9.17
N PHE A 81 1.46 -7.45 8.78
CA PHE A 81 2.24 -8.44 8.01
C PHE A 81 3.39 -9.11 8.76
N PHE A 82 3.89 -8.59 9.89
CA PHE A 82 4.95 -9.23 10.70
C PHE A 82 4.41 -10.15 11.81
N VAL A 83 3.09 -10.16 12.06
CA VAL A 83 2.45 -11.01 13.08
C VAL A 83 1.82 -12.29 12.46
N GLY A 84 1.82 -12.41 11.13
CA GLY A 84 1.35 -13.58 10.38
C GLY A 84 2.42 -14.61 10.08
#